data_AF-A0AAD5U0M2-F1
#
_entry.id   AF-A0AAD5U0M2-F1
#
_cell.length_a   1.000
_cell.length_b   1.000
_cell.length_c   1.000
_cell.angle_alpha   90.00
_cell.angle_beta   90.00
_cell.angle_gamma   90.00
#
_symmetry.space_group_name_H-M   'P 1'
#
loop_
_entity.id
_entity.type
_entity.pdbx_description
1 polymer ?
#
loop_
_entity_poly.entity_id
_entity_poly.type
_entity_poly.pdbx_seq_one_letter_code
_entity_poly.pdbx_strand_id
1 'polypeptide(L)'
;MSENDEKKSQTQLQTEIKELKDVFGGVKTKATKKNTENPPFPISLTYTFDFPPSNLDVYGICVQLVLGSLEKSNIKVIVNHSDPPFPSDLNKKIEEEILKVWKNFINKNESSFNFIKIFQWIEANHLKLIRLIPEYLIMYMGEDANGTSTRRYEMKPPASNIPEPSDGVESEEDERALEARRLREERKREEEEYLLAEKKKESEKIRAAALAGELDPTFAKPKIASKKEREAEKEARNKQGVRMAKTASKKKKFDPEAAAKLAEARGKK
;
A
#
# COMPACT_ATOMS: atom_id res chain seq x y z
N MET A 1 23.78 -23.02 24.62
CA MET A 1 23.13 -24.11 23.85
C MET A 1 24.22 -24.90 23.16
N SER A 2 24.08 -26.22 23.00
CA SER A 2 25.06 -26.97 22.18
C SER A 2 24.86 -26.61 20.70
N GLU A 3 25.90 -26.68 19.86
CA GLU A 3 25.79 -26.41 18.41
C GLU A 3 24.68 -27.26 17.73
N ASN A 4 24.40 -28.44 18.28
CA ASN A 4 23.33 -29.32 17.80
C ASN A 4 21.93 -28.78 18.15
N ASP A 5 21.75 -28.17 19.32
CA ASP A 5 20.49 -27.57 19.74
C ASP A 5 20.15 -26.32 18.91
N GLU A 6 21.17 -25.55 18.54
CA GLU A 6 21.01 -24.37 17.68
C GLU A 6 20.56 -24.76 16.27
N LYS A 7 21.20 -25.77 15.66
CA LYS A 7 20.81 -26.30 14.35
C LYS A 7 19.38 -26.86 14.36
N LYS A 8 19.01 -27.58 15.43
CA LYS A 8 17.65 -28.10 15.60
C LYS A 8 16.62 -26.97 15.71
N SER A 9 16.90 -25.96 16.54
CA SER A 9 16.03 -24.79 16.73
C SER A 9 15.88 -23.97 15.46
N GLN A 10 16.96 -23.82 14.69
CA GLN A 10 16.94 -23.12 13.40
C GLN A 10 16.13 -23.86 12.35
N THR A 11 16.26 -25.19 12.28
CA THR A 11 15.47 -26.03 11.37
C THR A 11 13.98 -25.92 11.71
N GLN A 12 13.66 -25.99 13.01
CA GLN A 12 12.29 -25.85 13.48
C GLN A 12 11.70 -24.47 13.16
N LEU A 13 12.47 -23.40 13.36
CA LEU A 13 12.06 -22.04 12.99
C LEU A 13 11.73 -21.93 11.49
N GLN A 14 12.56 -22.51 10.63
CA GLN A 14 12.33 -22.51 9.19
C GLN A 14 11.06 -23.29 8.81
N THR A 15 10.83 -24.43 9.44
CA THR A 15 9.62 -25.24 9.25
C THR A 15 8.38 -24.46 9.67
N GLU A 16 8.36 -23.87 10.88
CA GLU A 16 7.20 -23.09 11.35
C GLU A 16 6.93 -21.86 10.47
N ILE A 17 7.97 -21.17 9.98
CA ILE A 17 7.80 -20.03 9.06
C ILE A 17 7.20 -20.48 7.72
N LYS A 18 7.59 -21.67 7.23
CA LYS A 18 7.05 -22.23 6.00
C LYS A 18 5.57 -22.60 6.19
N GLU A 19 5.24 -23.31 7.25
CA GLU A 19 3.86 -23.64 7.60
C GLU A 19 3.00 -22.38 7.77
N LEU A 20 3.54 -21.33 8.41
CA LEU A 20 2.84 -20.05 8.55
C LEU A 20 2.50 -19.41 7.19
N LYS A 21 3.43 -19.47 6.23
CA LYS A 21 3.21 -18.98 4.86
C LYS A 21 2.17 -19.81 4.12
N ASP A 22 2.17 -21.11 4.35
CA ASP A 22 1.23 -22.04 3.71
C ASP A 22 -0.20 -21.84 4.25
N VAL A 23 -0.36 -21.55 5.55
CA VAL A 23 -1.69 -21.35 6.19
C VAL A 23 -2.28 -19.98 5.87
N PHE A 24 -1.53 -18.89 6.10
CA PHE A 24 -2.09 -17.53 6.03
C PHE A 24 -1.96 -16.88 4.64
N GLY A 25 -1.05 -17.37 3.80
CA GLY A 25 -0.66 -16.69 2.56
C GLY A 25 -0.08 -15.29 2.82
N GLY A 26 0.62 -14.69 1.86
CA GLY A 26 0.99 -13.26 1.94
C GLY A 26 1.98 -12.81 3.04
N VAL A 27 2.42 -13.70 3.95
CA VAL A 27 3.36 -13.36 5.02
C VAL A 27 4.72 -12.93 4.45
N LYS A 28 5.11 -11.68 4.73
CA LYS A 28 6.38 -11.10 4.29
C LYS A 28 7.45 -11.42 5.31
N THR A 29 8.54 -12.04 4.87
CA THR A 29 9.69 -12.35 5.74
C THR A 29 10.89 -11.54 5.29
N LYS A 30 11.46 -10.73 6.18
CA LYS A 30 12.75 -10.07 5.95
C LYS A 30 13.76 -10.61 6.96
N ALA A 31 14.93 -10.99 6.47
CA ALA A 31 16.07 -11.37 7.30
C ALA A 31 17.23 -10.45 6.93
N THR A 32 18.11 -10.21 7.89
CA THR A 32 19.29 -9.36 7.68
C THR A 32 20.25 -9.99 6.67
N LYS A 33 20.95 -9.15 5.90
CA LYS A 33 21.95 -9.62 4.93
C LYS A 33 23.09 -10.33 5.66
N LYS A 34 23.73 -11.29 4.99
CA LYS A 34 24.83 -12.14 5.53
C LYS A 34 26.06 -11.38 6.10
N ASN A 35 26.14 -10.05 5.99
CA ASN A 35 27.28 -9.23 6.43
C ASN A 35 27.06 -8.53 7.78
N THR A 36 25.97 -8.80 8.50
CA THR A 36 25.78 -8.30 9.87
C THR A 36 26.35 -9.26 10.90
N GLU A 37 26.65 -8.78 12.11
CA GLU A 37 27.33 -9.53 13.19
C GLU A 37 26.63 -10.83 13.60
N ASN A 38 25.32 -10.96 13.38
CA ASN A 38 24.54 -12.13 13.82
C ASN A 38 23.54 -12.65 12.76
N PRO A 39 23.99 -13.05 11.55
CA PRO A 39 23.09 -13.50 10.49
C PRO A 39 22.53 -14.89 10.84
N PRO A 40 21.22 -15.17 10.67
CA PRO A 40 20.23 -14.41 9.89
C PRO A 40 19.37 -13.41 10.69
N PHE A 41 19.71 -13.12 11.94
CA PHE A 41 18.92 -12.26 12.82
C PHE A 41 19.20 -10.76 12.61
N PRO A 42 18.24 -9.87 12.93
CA PRO A 42 16.84 -10.17 13.24
C PRO A 42 16.02 -10.67 12.05
N ILE A 43 15.07 -11.56 12.33
CA ILE A 43 14.07 -12.03 11.35
C ILE A 43 12.76 -11.32 11.65
N SER A 44 12.22 -10.60 10.66
CA SER A 44 10.91 -9.97 10.77
C SER A 44 9.85 -10.71 9.94
N LEU A 45 8.76 -11.11 10.57
CA LEU A 45 7.57 -11.68 9.95
C LEU A 45 6.48 -10.60 9.97
N THR A 46 6.01 -10.16 8.81
CA THR A 46 4.95 -9.14 8.69
C THR A 46 3.74 -9.73 8.00
N TYR A 47 2.57 -9.54 8.59
CA TYR A 47 1.30 -9.98 8.04
C TYR A 47 0.21 -8.94 8.34
N THR A 48 -0.67 -8.72 7.37
CA THR A 48 -1.84 -7.86 7.50
C THR A 48 -3.05 -8.74 7.69
N PHE A 49 -3.72 -8.60 8.82
CA PHE A 49 -5.00 -9.25 9.10
C PHE A 49 -6.11 -8.36 8.55
N ASP A 50 -6.83 -8.85 7.55
CA ASP A 50 -8.00 -8.17 7.02
C ASP A 50 -9.21 -8.54 7.87
N PHE A 51 -10.02 -7.55 8.25
CA PHE A 51 -11.21 -7.80 9.04
C PHE A 51 -12.45 -7.89 8.16
N PRO A 52 -13.36 -8.83 8.45
CA PRO A 52 -14.63 -8.87 7.76
C PRO A 52 -15.39 -7.56 8.01
N PRO A 53 -16.26 -7.15 7.06
CA PRO A 53 -17.13 -6.01 7.26
C PRO A 53 -17.93 -6.24 8.55
N SER A 54 -17.71 -5.36 9.52
CA SER A 54 -18.35 -5.40 10.82
C SER A 54 -18.85 -3.99 11.14
N ASN A 55 -19.41 -3.79 12.34
CA ASN A 55 -19.79 -2.47 12.80
C ASN A 55 -18.60 -1.53 13.05
N LEU A 56 -17.37 -1.91 12.67
CA LEU A 56 -16.15 -1.12 12.81
C LEU A 56 -15.58 -0.79 11.43
N ASP A 57 -15.28 0.48 11.20
CA ASP A 57 -14.60 0.94 9.99
C ASP A 57 -13.08 0.86 10.14
N VAL A 58 -12.62 -0.33 10.50
CA VAL A 58 -11.20 -0.68 10.58
C VAL A 58 -11.00 -1.85 9.66
N TYR A 59 -10.27 -1.63 8.56
CA TYR A 59 -10.13 -2.63 7.50
C TYR A 59 -9.15 -3.75 7.84
N GLY A 60 -8.20 -3.51 8.76
CA GLY A 60 -7.27 -4.54 9.17
C GLY A 60 -6.21 -4.09 10.16
N ILE A 61 -5.32 -5.00 10.56
CA ILE A 61 -4.15 -4.70 11.41
C ILE A 61 -2.91 -5.32 10.79
N CYS A 62 -1.86 -4.52 10.62
CA CYS A 62 -0.56 -5.00 10.19
C CYS A 62 0.31 -5.33 11.40
N VAL A 63 0.61 -6.61 11.62
CA VAL A 63 1.47 -7.06 12.71
C VAL A 63 2.82 -7.49 12.16
N GLN A 64 3.88 -6.98 12.78
CA GLN A 64 5.26 -7.36 12.51
C GLN A 64 5.88 -7.99 13.75
N LEU A 65 6.22 -9.27 13.66
CA LEU A 65 6.98 -9.99 14.69
C LEU A 65 8.46 -9.94 14.34
N VAL A 66 9.29 -9.46 15.27
CA VAL A 66 10.74 -9.34 15.11
C VAL A 66 11.43 -10.26 16.10
N LEU A 67 12.16 -11.25 15.58
CA LEU A 67 12.95 -12.22 16.33
C LEU A 67 14.39 -11.71 16.39
N GLY A 68 14.91 -11.44 17.58
CA GLY A 68 16.29 -10.95 17.77
C GLY A 68 17.34 -12.07 17.82
N SER A 69 16.93 -13.28 18.19
CA SER A 69 17.79 -14.45 18.32
C SER A 69 16.99 -15.76 18.22
N LEU A 70 17.65 -16.91 18.31
CA LEU A 70 16.99 -18.21 18.47
C LEU A 70 16.29 -18.37 19.83
N GLU A 71 16.65 -17.54 20.82
CA GLU A 71 15.95 -17.52 22.10
C GLU A 71 14.51 -17.01 21.94
N LYS A 72 13.55 -17.82 22.41
CA LYS A 72 12.12 -17.56 22.32
C LYS A 72 11.64 -16.37 23.15
N SER A 73 12.45 -15.96 24.12
CA SER A 73 12.21 -14.79 24.97
C SER A 73 12.54 -13.48 24.26
N ASN A 74 13.44 -13.50 23.27
CA ASN A 74 13.97 -12.29 22.62
C ASN A 74 13.17 -11.92 21.38
N ILE A 75 11.92 -11.54 21.62
CA ILE A 75 10.93 -11.28 20.58
C ILE A 75 10.31 -9.91 20.83
N LYS A 76 10.23 -9.12 19.77
CA LYS A 76 9.54 -7.83 19.75
C LYS A 76 8.34 -7.91 18.81
N VAL A 77 7.17 -7.54 19.31
CA VAL A 77 5.97 -7.33 18.50
C VAL A 77 5.93 -5.85 18.13
N ILE A 78 5.66 -5.56 16.87
CA ILE A 78 5.46 -4.21 16.35
C ILE A 78 4.13 -4.20 15.62
N VAL A 79 3.23 -3.30 16.00
CA VAL A 79 1.96 -3.11 15.29
C VAL A 79 2.13 -1.91 14.36
N ASN A 80 2.13 -2.17 13.07
CA ASN A 80 2.26 -1.16 12.03
C ASN A 80 0.88 -0.70 11.54
N HIS A 81 0.86 0.46 10.91
CA HIS A 81 -0.32 1.18 10.44
C HIS A 81 -1.41 0.28 9.84
N SER A 82 -2.60 0.38 10.44
CA SER A 82 -3.87 0.19 9.74
C SER A 82 -4.17 1.43 8.90
N ASP A 83 -5.06 1.32 7.91
CA ASP A 83 -5.69 2.46 7.27
C ASP A 83 -7.16 2.44 7.73
N PRO A 84 -7.64 3.39 8.56
CA PRO A 84 -6.94 4.55 9.12
C PRO A 84 -5.90 4.19 10.22
N PRO A 85 -4.85 5.03 10.42
CA PRO A 85 -3.78 4.73 11.37
C PRO A 85 -4.25 4.78 12.82
N PHE A 86 -3.89 3.74 13.59
CA PHE A 86 -4.17 3.71 15.01
C PHE A 86 -3.33 4.72 15.81
N PRO A 87 -3.89 5.27 16.90
CA PRO A 87 -3.13 6.03 17.88
C PRO A 87 -1.94 5.24 18.44
N SER A 88 -0.83 5.94 18.70
CA SER A 88 0.41 5.32 19.22
C SER A 88 0.18 4.54 20.52
N ASP A 89 -0.70 5.04 21.38
CA ASP A 89 -0.98 4.43 22.68
C ASP A 89 -1.78 3.13 22.53
N LEU A 90 -2.71 3.08 21.56
CA LEU A 90 -3.41 1.85 21.23
C LEU A 90 -2.46 0.81 20.64
N ASN A 91 -1.56 1.21 19.72
CA ASN A 91 -0.56 0.30 19.16
C ASN A 91 0.31 -0.35 20.25
N LYS A 92 0.82 0.45 21.21
CA LYS A 92 1.60 -0.07 22.34
C LYS A 92 0.81 -1.07 23.18
N LYS A 93 -0.45 -0.78 23.51
CA LYS A 93 -1.28 -1.73 24.28
C LYS A 93 -1.56 -3.02 23.52
N ILE A 94 -1.77 -2.95 22.20
CA ILE A 94 -1.93 -4.13 21.35
C ILE A 94 -0.62 -4.95 21.35
N GLU A 95 0.53 -4.30 21.19
CA GLU A 95 1.85 -4.95 21.24
C GLU A 95 2.06 -5.68 22.57
N GLU A 96 1.75 -5.02 23.69
CA GLU A 96 1.85 -5.60 25.04
C GLU A 96 0.93 -6.82 25.23
N GLU A 97 -0.33 -6.74 24.80
CA GLU A 97 -1.28 -7.83 24.95
C GLU A 97 -0.90 -9.04 24.07
N ILE A 98 -0.45 -8.81 22.82
CA ILE A 98 0.06 -9.88 21.95
C ILE A 98 1.31 -10.51 22.58
N LEU A 99 2.26 -9.71 23.09
CA LEU A 99 3.46 -10.22 23.76
C LEU A 99 3.11 -11.07 24.99
N LYS A 100 2.12 -10.64 25.78
CA LYS A 100 1.65 -11.38 26.96
C LYS A 100 1.07 -12.74 26.58
N VAL A 101 0.20 -12.77 25.57
CA VAL A 101 -0.39 -14.02 25.06
C VAL A 101 0.66 -14.94 24.49
N TRP A 102 1.63 -14.40 23.76
CA TRP A 102 2.72 -15.19 23.21
C TRP A 102 3.60 -15.80 24.31
N LYS A 103 4.00 -15.01 25.32
CA LYS A 103 4.73 -15.53 26.50
C LYS A 103 3.96 -16.67 27.16
N ASN A 104 2.64 -16.58 27.26
CA ASN A 104 1.81 -17.66 27.78
C ASN A 104 1.84 -18.92 26.89
N PHE A 105 1.94 -18.79 25.56
CA PHE A 105 2.08 -19.95 24.67
C PHE A 105 3.46 -20.59 24.75
N ILE A 106 4.52 -19.78 24.86
CA ILE A 106 5.90 -20.28 25.01
C ILE A 106 6.05 -21.02 26.35
N ASN A 107 5.56 -20.45 27.45
CA ASN A 107 5.62 -21.07 28.77
C ASN A 107 4.83 -22.39 28.84
N LYS A 108 3.80 -22.56 28.00
CA LYS A 108 3.02 -23.82 27.91
C LYS A 108 3.66 -24.86 27.00
N ASN A 109 4.39 -24.43 25.97
CA ASN A 109 5.03 -25.31 25.00
C ASN A 109 6.46 -24.84 24.75
N GLU A 110 7.40 -25.38 25.52
CA GLU A 110 8.83 -25.04 25.43
C GLU A 110 9.48 -25.47 24.11
N SER A 111 8.82 -26.30 23.30
CA SER A 111 9.39 -26.87 22.08
C SER A 111 9.17 -25.99 20.85
N SER A 112 8.04 -25.30 20.66
CA SER A 112 7.73 -24.50 19.44
C SER A 112 7.78 -22.98 19.63
N PHE A 113 7.87 -22.22 18.53
CA PHE A 113 7.72 -20.75 18.54
C PHE A 113 6.24 -20.33 18.51
N ASN A 114 5.36 -21.20 18.01
CA ASN A 114 3.89 -21.06 18.03
C ASN A 114 3.36 -19.89 17.19
N PHE A 115 4.01 -19.54 16.07
CA PHE A 115 3.58 -18.43 15.21
C PHE A 115 2.14 -18.58 14.71
N ILE A 116 1.75 -19.79 14.31
CA ILE A 116 0.39 -20.06 13.80
C ILE A 116 -0.66 -19.77 14.88
N LYS A 117 -0.42 -20.24 16.12
CA LYS A 117 -1.37 -20.04 17.24
C LYS A 117 -1.52 -18.57 17.59
N ILE A 118 -0.44 -17.81 17.59
CA ILE A 118 -0.53 -16.37 17.89
C ILE A 118 -1.24 -15.61 16.76
N PHE A 119 -1.01 -15.97 15.49
CA PHE A 119 -1.73 -15.35 14.37
C PHE A 119 -3.22 -15.69 14.39
N GLN A 120 -3.58 -16.96 14.59
CA GLN A 120 -4.98 -17.37 14.76
C GLN A 120 -5.64 -16.68 15.95
N TRP A 121 -4.90 -16.47 17.03
CA TRP A 121 -5.41 -15.75 18.19
C TRP A 121 -5.67 -14.27 17.88
N ILE A 122 -4.77 -13.61 17.14
CA ILE A 122 -4.95 -12.21 16.71
C ILE A 122 -6.18 -12.10 15.81
N GLU A 123 -6.32 -12.99 14.82
CA GLU A 123 -7.47 -13.03 13.92
C GLU A 123 -8.78 -13.25 14.67
N ALA A 124 -8.82 -14.16 15.66
CA ALA A 124 -10.01 -14.40 16.47
C ALA A 124 -10.34 -13.26 17.45
N ASN A 125 -9.34 -12.49 17.90
CA ASN A 125 -9.48 -11.48 18.96
C ASN A 125 -9.30 -10.04 18.47
N HIS A 126 -9.34 -9.79 17.16
CA HIS A 126 -9.12 -8.46 16.59
C HIS A 126 -10.04 -7.39 17.18
N LEU A 127 -11.33 -7.68 17.36
CA LEU A 127 -12.28 -6.77 18.00
C LEU A 127 -11.90 -6.43 19.44
N LYS A 128 -11.36 -7.40 20.19
CA LYS A 128 -10.89 -7.19 21.56
C LYS A 128 -9.66 -6.29 21.58
N LEU A 129 -8.75 -6.47 20.62
CA LEU A 129 -7.53 -5.66 20.49
C LEU A 129 -7.85 -4.19 20.19
N ILE A 130 -8.79 -3.93 19.27
CA ILE A 130 -9.22 -2.57 18.94
C ILE A 130 -9.91 -1.90 20.15
N ARG A 131 -10.66 -2.67 20.94
CA ARG A 131 -11.40 -2.19 22.13
C ARG A 131 -10.55 -2.07 23.40
N LEU A 132 -9.24 -2.30 23.36
CA LEU A 132 -8.37 -2.15 24.53
C LEU A 132 -8.37 -0.72 25.09
N ILE A 133 -8.61 0.27 24.24
CA ILE A 133 -8.80 1.66 24.64
C ILE A 133 -10.08 2.18 23.98
N PRO A 134 -11.24 2.06 24.64
CA PRO A 134 -12.52 2.43 24.05
C PRO A 134 -12.65 3.93 23.77
N GLU A 135 -11.83 4.77 24.41
CA GLU A 135 -11.81 6.23 24.22
C GLU A 135 -11.45 6.66 22.79
N TYR A 136 -10.78 5.79 22.03
CA TYR A 136 -10.45 6.04 20.63
C TYR A 136 -11.51 5.54 19.66
N LEU A 137 -12.65 5.02 20.14
CA LEU A 137 -13.76 4.59 19.29
C LEU A 137 -14.88 5.64 19.35
N ILE A 138 -15.21 6.20 18.18
CA ILE A 138 -16.32 7.14 18.03
C ILE A 138 -17.50 6.35 17.45
N MET A 139 -18.61 6.36 18.17
CA MET A 139 -19.86 5.79 17.68
C MET A 139 -20.55 6.78 16.76
N TYR A 140 -21.02 6.32 15.60
CA TYR A 140 -21.88 7.07 14.71
C TYR A 140 -23.00 6.18 14.15
N MET A 141 -24.03 6.81 13.58
CA MET A 141 -25.13 6.11 12.92
C MET A 141 -24.80 6.00 11.43
N GLY A 142 -24.46 4.79 10.99
CA GLY A 142 -24.24 4.50 9.58
C GLY A 142 -25.43 3.75 8.97
N GLU A 143 -25.33 3.48 7.68
CA GLU A 143 -26.29 2.64 6.96
C GLU A 143 -25.64 1.31 6.60
N ASP A 144 -26.37 0.22 6.78
CA ASP A 144 -25.99 -1.10 6.30
C ASP A 144 -26.30 -1.24 4.80
N ALA A 145 -25.84 -2.31 4.15
CA ALA A 145 -26.07 -2.58 2.72
C ALA A 145 -27.56 -2.59 2.32
N ASN A 146 -28.46 -2.81 3.29
CA ASN A 146 -29.92 -2.80 3.12
C ASN A 146 -30.57 -1.43 3.41
N GLY A 147 -29.77 -0.37 3.62
CA GLY A 147 -30.29 0.98 3.95
C GLY A 147 -30.86 1.09 5.37
N THR A 148 -30.60 0.12 6.25
CA THR A 148 -31.03 0.18 7.66
C THR A 148 -29.99 0.92 8.47
N SER A 149 -30.43 1.84 9.32
CA SER A 149 -29.53 2.57 10.21
C SER A 149 -28.96 1.63 11.29
N THR A 150 -27.64 1.55 11.36
CA THR A 150 -26.90 0.70 12.30
C THR A 150 -25.86 1.52 13.05
N ARG A 151 -25.61 1.14 14.31
CA ARG A 151 -24.54 1.75 15.10
C ARG A 151 -23.20 1.24 14.58
N ARG A 152 -22.37 2.15 14.07
CA ARG A 152 -21.02 1.88 13.59
C ARG A 152 -20.00 2.63 14.46
N TYR A 153 -18.76 2.17 14.41
CA TYR A 153 -17.66 2.70 15.19
C TYR A 153 -16.50 3.02 14.25
N GLU A 154 -16.01 4.25 14.32
CA GLU A 154 -14.79 4.67 13.64
C GLU A 154 -13.67 4.88 14.66
N MET A 155 -12.42 4.78 14.20
CA MET A 155 -11.27 5.11 15.02
C MET A 155 -11.05 6.62 15.02
N LYS A 156 -11.01 7.22 16.21
CA LYS A 156 -10.65 8.63 16.39
C LYS A 156 -9.25 8.86 15.81
N PRO A 157 -9.08 9.83 14.91
CA PRO A 157 -7.76 10.16 14.38
C PRO A 157 -6.84 10.60 15.53
N PRO A 158 -5.55 10.21 15.50
CA PRO A 158 -4.59 10.70 16.47
C PRO A 158 -4.54 12.23 16.44
N ALA A 159 -4.32 12.87 17.59
CA ALA A 159 -4.35 14.34 17.72
C ALA A 159 -3.41 15.06 16.74
N SER A 160 -2.34 14.42 16.26
CA SER A 160 -1.42 14.97 15.26
C SER A 160 -2.00 15.06 13.84
N ASN A 161 -3.12 14.38 13.56
CA ASN A 161 -3.83 14.41 12.28
C ASN A 161 -5.20 15.08 12.37
N ILE A 162 -5.50 15.73 13.50
CA ILE A 162 -6.63 16.64 13.59
C ILE A 162 -6.14 17.96 12.98
N PRO A 163 -6.55 18.38 11.76
CA PRO A 163 -6.60 19.81 11.51
C PRO A 163 -7.51 20.38 12.60
N GLU A 164 -6.92 21.15 13.53
CA GLU A 164 -7.60 21.64 14.72
C GLU A 164 -9.02 22.10 14.38
N PRO A 165 -10.07 21.60 15.05
CA PRO A 165 -11.33 22.31 15.06
C PRO A 165 -11.05 23.62 15.80
N SER A 166 -11.01 24.71 15.03
CA SER A 166 -11.07 26.07 15.52
C SER A 166 -12.37 26.26 16.30
N ASP A 167 -12.36 25.91 17.58
CA ASP A 167 -13.35 26.39 18.54
C ASP A 167 -12.71 27.53 19.36
N GLY A 168 -13.11 28.75 18.99
CA GLY A 168 -13.50 29.75 19.97
C GLY A 168 -12.39 30.61 20.58
N VAL A 169 -11.67 31.38 19.78
CA VAL A 169 -11.36 32.78 20.16
C VAL A 169 -11.50 33.65 18.93
N GLU A 170 -12.55 34.46 18.89
CA GLU A 170 -12.69 35.59 17.97
C GLU A 170 -11.40 36.42 17.99
N SER A 171 -10.69 36.47 16.87
CA SER A 171 -9.73 37.53 16.58
C SER A 171 -10.03 38.02 15.18
N GLU A 172 -10.48 39.28 15.08
CA GLU A 172 -10.95 39.99 13.88
C GLU A 172 -9.91 40.10 12.74
N GLU A 173 -8.76 39.42 12.83
CA GLU A 173 -7.71 39.40 11.80
C GLU A 173 -7.93 38.35 10.69
N ASP A 174 -8.73 37.30 10.93
CA ASP A 174 -8.91 36.20 9.96
C ASP A 174 -9.92 36.48 8.84
N GLU A 175 -10.86 37.41 9.04
CA GLU A 175 -11.84 37.76 7.98
C GLU A 175 -11.17 38.44 6.78
N ARG A 176 -10.17 39.31 7.02
CA ARG A 176 -9.41 39.94 5.92
C ARG A 176 -8.58 38.93 5.15
N ALA A 177 -8.05 37.90 5.82
CA ALA A 177 -7.26 36.86 5.16
C ALA A 177 -8.13 35.92 4.31
N LEU A 178 -9.32 35.57 4.81
CA LEU A 178 -10.32 34.79 4.07
C LEU A 178 -10.91 35.57 2.89
N GLU A 179 -11.19 36.86 3.06
CA GLU A 179 -11.69 37.72 1.99
C GLU A 179 -10.62 37.96 0.91
N ALA A 180 -9.36 38.19 1.31
CA ALA A 180 -8.24 38.28 0.37
C ALA A 180 -7.97 36.98 -0.39
N ARG A 181 -8.21 35.82 0.24
CA ARG A 181 -8.10 34.51 -0.41
C ARG A 181 -9.24 34.27 -1.39
N ARG A 182 -10.48 34.60 -1.03
CA ARG A 182 -11.64 34.53 -1.93
C ARG A 182 -11.46 35.42 -3.16
N LEU A 183 -11.00 36.67 -2.96
CA LEU A 183 -10.73 37.60 -4.06
C LEU A 183 -9.62 37.10 -5.00
N ARG A 184 -8.62 36.38 -4.48
CA ARG A 184 -7.56 35.74 -5.29
C ARG A 184 -8.07 34.52 -6.06
N GLU A 185 -8.94 33.72 -5.45
CA GLU A 185 -9.55 32.56 -6.11
C GLU A 185 -10.53 33.00 -7.22
N GLU A 186 -11.30 34.07 -7.01
CA GLU A 186 -12.17 34.67 -8.03
C GLU A 186 -11.36 35.26 -9.19
N ARG A 187 -10.31 36.04 -8.93
CA ARG A 187 -9.44 36.56 -10.01
C ARG A 187 -8.80 35.45 -10.83
N LYS A 188 -8.36 34.35 -10.21
CA LYS A 188 -7.81 33.21 -10.93
C LYS A 188 -8.85 32.54 -11.82
N ARG A 189 -10.08 32.41 -11.34
CA ARG A 189 -11.17 31.84 -12.14
C ARG A 189 -11.51 32.75 -13.33
N GLU A 190 -11.55 34.07 -13.13
CA GLU A 190 -11.75 35.04 -14.23
C GLU A 190 -10.60 35.01 -15.26
N GLU A 191 -9.34 34.92 -14.81
CA GLU A 191 -8.17 34.79 -15.70
C GLU A 191 -8.20 33.46 -16.49
N GLU A 192 -8.58 32.36 -15.84
CA GLU A 192 -8.73 31.06 -16.50
C GLU A 192 -9.87 31.07 -17.52
N GLU A 193 -11.01 31.70 -17.22
CA GLU A 193 -12.12 31.86 -18.16
C GLU A 193 -11.76 32.77 -19.33
N TYR A 194 -11.01 33.85 -19.09
CA TYR A 194 -10.51 34.72 -20.14
C TYR A 194 -9.53 33.98 -21.07
N LEU A 195 -8.58 33.23 -20.52
CA LEU A 195 -7.65 32.41 -21.28
C LEU A 195 -8.36 31.29 -22.06
N LEU A 196 -9.42 30.70 -21.49
CA LEU A 196 -10.23 29.71 -22.20
C LEU A 196 -11.01 30.35 -23.36
N ALA A 197 -11.56 31.55 -23.15
CA ALA A 197 -12.28 32.29 -24.18
C ALA A 197 -11.34 32.75 -25.31
N GLU A 198 -10.12 33.15 -24.97
CA GLU A 198 -9.10 33.55 -25.95
C GLU A 198 -8.62 32.34 -26.77
N LYS A 199 -8.35 31.19 -26.13
CA LYS A 199 -8.03 29.93 -26.82
C LYS A 199 -9.18 29.45 -27.71
N LYS A 200 -10.43 29.63 -27.29
CA LYS A 200 -11.60 29.32 -28.13
C LYS A 200 -11.64 30.21 -29.37
N LYS A 201 -11.45 31.52 -29.21
CA LYS A 201 -11.36 32.48 -30.33
C LYS A 201 -10.21 32.16 -31.28
N GLU A 202 -9.03 31.77 -30.77
CA GLU A 202 -7.91 31.33 -31.61
C GLU A 202 -8.23 30.02 -32.34
N SER A 203 -8.83 29.04 -31.67
CA SER A 203 -9.22 27.78 -32.29
C SER A 203 -10.30 27.95 -33.37
N GLU A 204 -11.22 28.90 -33.16
CA GLU A 204 -12.25 29.27 -34.13
C GLU A 204 -11.64 30.03 -35.31
N LYS A 205 -10.68 30.92 -35.09
CA LYS A 205 -9.89 31.55 -36.16
C LYS A 205 -9.09 30.54 -36.97
N ILE A 206 -8.46 29.56 -36.31
CA ILE A 206 -7.71 28.47 -36.97
C ILE A 206 -8.67 27.58 -37.77
N ARG A 207 -9.85 27.26 -37.23
CA ARG A 207 -10.88 26.50 -37.96
C ARG A 207 -11.43 27.30 -39.14
N ALA A 208 -11.70 28.59 -38.98
CA ALA A 208 -12.19 29.47 -40.04
C ALA A 208 -11.14 29.64 -41.15
N ALA A 209 -9.86 29.81 -40.80
CA ALA A 209 -8.76 29.86 -41.77
C ALA A 209 -8.54 28.52 -42.49
N ALA A 210 -8.73 27.38 -41.81
CA ALA A 210 -8.70 26.06 -42.43
C ALA A 210 -9.89 25.82 -43.37
N LEU A 211 -11.06 26.40 -43.09
CA LEU A 211 -12.26 26.32 -43.93
C LEU A 211 -12.21 27.30 -45.12
N ALA A 212 -11.53 28.44 -44.96
CA ALA A 212 -11.30 29.43 -46.00
C ALA A 212 -10.14 29.08 -46.95
N GLY A 213 -9.37 28.01 -46.67
CA GLY A 213 -8.30 27.53 -47.54
C GLY A 213 -7.02 28.38 -47.53
N GLU A 214 -6.86 29.29 -46.56
CA GLU A 214 -5.71 30.21 -46.43
C GLU A 214 -4.56 29.66 -45.56
N LEU A 215 -4.49 28.35 -45.34
CA LEU A 215 -3.31 27.74 -44.73
C LEU A 215 -2.22 27.50 -45.79
N ASP A 216 -1.26 28.42 -45.79
CA ASP A 216 0.03 28.38 -46.48
C ASP A 216 0.69 26.97 -46.37
N PRO A 217 1.24 26.38 -47.46
CA PRO A 217 1.69 24.99 -47.52
C PRO A 217 3.02 24.72 -46.77
N THR A 218 3.40 25.56 -45.81
CA THR A 218 4.63 25.45 -45.02
C THR A 218 4.42 24.85 -43.62
N PHE A 219 3.19 24.54 -43.21
CA PHE A 219 2.98 23.60 -42.10
C PHE A 219 3.25 22.18 -42.62
N ALA A 220 4.55 21.84 -42.64
CA ALA A 220 5.07 20.58 -43.11
C ALA A 220 4.28 19.42 -42.51
N LYS A 221 3.55 18.70 -43.38
CA LYS A 221 3.03 17.37 -43.06
C LYS A 221 4.14 16.60 -42.36
N PRO A 222 3.91 15.96 -41.19
CA PRO A 222 4.96 15.25 -40.49
C PRO A 222 5.61 14.27 -41.47
N LYS A 223 6.90 14.50 -41.76
CA LYS A 223 7.67 13.74 -42.75
C LYS A 223 7.70 12.29 -42.26
N ILE A 224 6.92 11.43 -42.91
CA ILE A 224 6.90 10.01 -42.59
C ILE A 224 8.28 9.49 -42.99
N ALA A 225 9.14 9.29 -41.99
CA ALA A 225 10.50 8.80 -42.21
C ALA A 225 10.47 7.50 -43.03
N SER A 226 11.31 7.45 -44.05
CA SER A 226 11.46 6.29 -44.94
C SER A 226 11.80 5.04 -44.11
N LYS A 227 11.39 3.85 -44.58
CA LYS A 227 11.69 2.57 -43.87
C LYS A 227 13.17 2.45 -43.49
N LYS A 228 14.09 2.94 -44.34
CA LYS A 228 15.53 2.93 -44.08
C LYS A 228 15.95 3.89 -42.96
N GLU A 229 15.34 5.07 -42.86
CA GLU A 229 15.63 6.02 -41.77
C GLU A 229 15.12 5.49 -40.43
N ARG A 230 13.94 4.86 -40.41
CA ARG A 230 13.42 4.19 -39.22
C ARG A 230 14.26 3.02 -38.72
N GLU A 231 14.94 2.31 -39.61
CA GLU A 231 15.86 1.23 -39.25
C GLU A 231 17.18 1.79 -38.70
N ALA A 232 17.74 2.83 -39.33
CA ALA A 232 18.95 3.49 -38.86
C ALA A 232 18.77 4.12 -37.47
N GLU A 233 17.61 4.73 -37.20
CA GLU A 233 17.30 5.33 -35.90
C GLU A 233 17.13 4.27 -34.79
N LYS A 234 16.59 3.09 -35.13
CA LYS A 234 16.54 1.94 -34.21
C LYS A 234 17.94 1.38 -33.90
N GLU A 235 18.81 1.28 -34.90
CA GLU A 235 20.19 0.84 -34.69
C GLU A 235 21.00 1.83 -33.85
N ALA A 236 20.83 3.13 -34.10
CA ALA A 236 21.47 4.19 -33.30
C ALA A 236 21.00 4.13 -31.83
N ARG A 237 19.71 3.94 -31.59
CA ARG A 237 19.13 3.79 -30.25
C ARG A 237 19.61 2.51 -29.53
N ASN A 238 19.83 1.43 -30.26
CA ASN A 238 20.40 0.19 -29.70
C ASN A 238 21.88 0.36 -29.33
N LYS A 239 22.66 1.15 -30.09
CA LYS A 239 24.06 1.48 -29.76
C LYS A 239 24.20 2.42 -28.56
N GLN A 240 23.23 3.32 -28.33
CA GLN A 240 23.25 4.27 -27.20
C GLN A 240 22.89 3.66 -25.83
N GLY A 241 22.70 2.34 -25.74
CA GLY A 241 22.47 1.65 -24.47
C GLY A 241 21.05 1.87 -23.95
N VAL A 242 20.15 0.95 -24.30
CA VAL A 242 18.80 0.94 -23.73
C VAL A 242 18.89 0.56 -22.26
N ARG A 243 18.45 1.45 -21.36
CA ARG A 243 18.22 1.09 -19.94
C ARG A 243 17.25 -0.08 -19.89
N MET A 244 17.77 -1.28 -19.61
CA MET A 244 16.98 -2.47 -19.41
C MET A 244 16.15 -2.29 -18.14
N ALA A 245 14.91 -1.83 -18.29
CA ALA A 245 13.92 -2.06 -17.25
C ALA A 245 13.89 -3.57 -16.98
N LYS A 246 13.91 -3.98 -15.70
CA LYS A 246 13.76 -5.37 -15.27
C LYS A 246 12.40 -5.89 -15.72
N THR A 247 12.32 -6.31 -16.97
CA THR A 247 11.21 -7.06 -17.54
C THR A 247 11.57 -8.53 -17.39
N ALA A 248 10.67 -9.29 -16.80
CA ALA A 248 10.86 -10.70 -16.48
C ALA A 248 11.32 -11.52 -17.69
N SER A 249 11.95 -12.65 -17.40
CA SER A 249 12.57 -13.59 -18.35
C SER A 249 11.79 -13.75 -19.67
N LYS A 250 12.39 -13.28 -20.77
CA LYS A 250 11.95 -13.54 -22.17
C LYS A 250 11.99 -15.02 -22.58
N LYS A 251 12.26 -15.95 -21.67
CA LYS A 251 12.24 -17.39 -21.89
C LYS A 251 11.18 -18.02 -21.00
N LYS A 252 9.89 -17.81 -21.31
CA LYS A 252 8.91 -18.87 -21.00
C LYS A 252 9.30 -20.04 -21.90
N LYS A 253 9.58 -21.20 -21.29
CA LYS A 253 9.77 -22.45 -22.05
C LYS A 253 8.54 -22.63 -22.94
N PHE A 254 8.77 -22.90 -24.22
CA PHE A 254 7.68 -23.10 -25.18
C PHE A 254 6.81 -24.25 -24.68
N ASP A 255 5.54 -23.95 -24.45
CA ASP A 255 4.55 -24.91 -23.97
C ASP A 255 3.65 -25.28 -25.16
N PRO A 256 3.82 -26.46 -25.76
CA PRO A 256 3.18 -26.82 -27.03
C PRO A 256 1.64 -26.86 -26.92
N GLU A 257 1.09 -27.20 -25.75
CA GLU A 257 -0.36 -27.19 -25.52
C GLU A 257 -0.95 -25.77 -25.51
N ALA A 258 -0.25 -24.82 -24.88
CA ALA A 258 -0.70 -23.43 -24.85
C ALA A 258 -0.61 -22.77 -26.23
N ALA A 259 0.40 -23.15 -27.04
CA ALA A 259 0.54 -22.67 -28.41
C ALA A 259 -0.53 -23.25 -29.35
N ALA A 260 -0.88 -24.53 -29.22
CA ALA A 260 -1.94 -25.16 -30.00
C ALA A 260 -3.32 -24.55 -29.72
N LYS A 261 -3.67 -24.31 -28.45
CA LYS A 261 -4.92 -23.63 -28.06
C LYS A 261 -5.01 -22.20 -28.59
N LEU A 262 -3.89 -21.49 -28.66
CA LEU A 262 -3.84 -20.12 -29.19
C LEU A 262 -3.92 -20.07 -30.73
N ALA A 263 -3.49 -21.14 -31.41
CA ALA A 263 -3.62 -21.28 -32.87
C ALA A 263 -5.07 -21.57 -33.28
N GLU A 264 -5.75 -22.48 -32.56
CA GLU A 264 -7.19 -22.74 -32.74
C GLU A 264 -8.03 -21.50 -32.45
N ALA A 265 -7.76 -20.80 -31.34
CA ALA A 265 -8.47 -19.57 -30.99
C ALA A 265 -8.28 -18.42 -32.01
N ARG A 266 -7.23 -18.49 -32.83
CA ARG A 266 -6.95 -17.51 -33.90
C ARG A 266 -7.39 -17.99 -35.28
N GLY A 267 -8.10 -19.11 -35.38
CA GLY A 267 -8.68 -19.61 -36.63
C GLY A 267 -7.64 -19.99 -37.69
N LYS A 268 -6.38 -20.22 -37.29
CA LYS A 268 -5.34 -20.72 -38.18
C LYS A 268 -5.32 -22.24 -38.06
N LYS A 269 -5.93 -22.92 -39.03
CA LYS A 269 -5.65 -24.34 -39.30
C LYS A 269 -4.29 -24.46 -39.97
#